data_AF-A0A857DDD7-F1
#
_entry.id   AF-A0A857DDD7-F1
#
_cell.length_a   1.000
_cell.length_b   1.000
_cell.length_c   1.000
_cell.angle_alpha   90.00
_cell.angle_beta   90.00
_cell.angle_gamma   90.00
#
_symmetry.space_group_name_H-M   'P 1'
#
loop_
_entity.id
_entity.type
_entity.pdbx_description
1 polymer ?
#
loop_
_entity_poly.entity_id
_entity_poly.type
_entity_poly.pdbx_seq_one_letter_code
_entity_poly.pdbx_strand_id
1 'polypeptide(L)'
;MIYVLNVLKLFNHYQKGNKMQNPTLLNKFKLKLINAFKSFINNIKTNWKKILVLYAILLTTFTIFLLIDQLTKEFLFDPNKEWNKNDPSTFKDYKIIGIRSVWHDGVTFIEDANIGLIQTLSIIIVVILLLTPLFSDLDHFNFAILFVMVFGIMMAGDLGNAIDRFRFQKGVKDIFYLPWKDTGTFNFADTSIFFSIGSIITLTIVKVIYEYAIDKKQKN
;
A
#
# COMPACT_ATOMS: atom_id res chain seq x y z
N MET A 1 20.37 5.80 4.31
CA MET A 1 21.44 6.74 4.76
C MET A 1 22.66 6.80 3.82
N ILE A 2 22.93 5.75 3.04
CA ILE A 2 24.07 5.64 2.09
C ILE A 2 24.04 6.67 0.94
N TYR A 3 22.84 7.06 0.47
CA TYR A 3 22.69 8.11 -0.55
C TYR A 3 23.18 9.50 -0.12
N VAL A 4 23.19 9.81 1.18
CA VAL A 4 23.66 11.11 1.68
C VAL A 4 25.19 11.20 1.67
N LEU A 5 25.88 10.08 1.90
CA LEU A 5 27.35 10.03 1.97
C LEU A 5 28.01 10.05 0.59
N ASN A 6 27.40 9.43 -0.43
CA ASN A 6 27.91 9.51 -1.81
C ASN A 6 27.73 10.90 -2.43
N VAL A 7 26.70 11.64 -2.02
CA VAL A 7 26.48 13.04 -2.45
C VAL A 7 27.55 13.99 -1.87
N LEU A 8 28.05 13.73 -0.66
CA LEU A 8 29.11 14.53 -0.05
C LEU A 8 30.49 14.34 -0.72
N LYS A 9 30.81 13.13 -1.21
CA LYS A 9 32.06 12.88 -1.94
C LYS A 9 32.12 13.58 -3.30
N LEU A 10 30.99 13.70 -4.00
CA LEU A 10 30.87 14.50 -5.23
C LEU A 10 31.03 16.01 -4.97
N PHE A 11 30.66 16.48 -3.77
CA PHE A 11 30.77 17.89 -3.37
C PHE A 11 32.22 18.36 -3.16
N ASN A 12 33.07 17.49 -2.60
CA ASN A 12 34.48 17.84 -2.35
C ASN A 12 35.33 17.90 -3.64
N HIS A 13 34.93 17.21 -4.71
CA HIS A 13 35.67 17.27 -5.96
C HIS A 13 35.34 18.52 -6.79
N TYR A 14 34.10 19.02 -6.70
CA TYR A 14 33.62 20.19 -7.46
C TYR A 14 34.15 21.54 -6.92
N GLN A 15 34.50 21.61 -5.63
CA GLN A 15 35.01 22.83 -4.99
C GLN A 15 36.46 23.18 -5.38
N LYS A 16 37.22 22.24 -5.98
CA LYS A 16 38.68 22.40 -6.16
C LYS A 16 39.12 23.05 -7.47
N GLY A 17 38.20 23.44 -8.34
CA GLY A 17 38.58 24.01 -9.64
C GLY A 17 37.43 24.70 -10.36
N ASN A 18 37.08 25.90 -9.91
CA ASN A 18 36.66 27.04 -10.73
C ASN A 18 36.03 28.12 -9.83
N LYS A 19 36.54 29.35 -9.92
CA LYS A 19 35.83 30.56 -9.44
C LYS A 19 34.61 30.80 -10.33
N MET A 20 33.61 29.93 -10.27
CA MET A 20 32.29 30.20 -10.85
C MET A 20 31.45 30.93 -9.81
N GLN A 21 30.87 32.05 -10.23
CA GLN A 21 29.88 32.83 -9.49
C GLN A 21 28.95 31.89 -8.71
N ASN A 22 28.82 32.12 -7.41
CA ASN A 22 28.05 31.29 -6.50
C ASN A 22 26.63 31.14 -7.07
N PRO A 23 26.21 29.95 -7.53
CA PRO A 23 24.94 29.80 -8.23
C PRO A 23 23.82 30.22 -7.27
N THR A 24 22.86 30.99 -7.79
CA THR A 24 21.68 31.40 -7.03
C THR A 24 21.01 30.18 -6.40
N LEU A 25 20.30 30.37 -5.28
CA LEU A 25 19.59 29.28 -4.59
C LEU A 25 18.71 28.45 -5.56
N LEU A 26 18.06 29.13 -6.52
CA LEU A 26 17.28 28.54 -7.59
C LEU A 26 18.11 27.62 -8.51
N ASN A 27 19.31 28.06 -8.91
CA ASN A 27 20.21 27.26 -9.74
C ASN A 27 20.73 26.03 -8.98
N LYS A 28 21.03 26.16 -7.68
CA LYS A 28 21.42 25.02 -6.83
C LYS A 28 20.28 24.00 -6.70
N PHE A 29 19.06 24.46 -6.49
CA PHE A 29 17.88 23.60 -6.40
C PHE A 29 17.61 22.88 -7.73
N LYS A 30 17.64 23.60 -8.85
CA LYS A 30 17.45 23.05 -10.20
C LYS A 30 18.49 21.97 -10.51
N LEU A 31 19.76 22.22 -10.21
CA LEU A 31 20.83 21.24 -10.41
C LEU A 31 20.60 19.98 -9.56
N LYS A 32 20.16 20.13 -8.30
CA LYS A 32 19.84 19.00 -7.42
C LYS A 32 18.70 18.14 -7.99
N LEU A 33 17.65 18.77 -8.50
CA LEU A 33 16.51 18.09 -9.14
C LEU A 33 16.94 17.32 -10.40
N ILE A 34 17.71 17.96 -11.29
CA ILE A 34 18.21 17.32 -12.50
C ILE A 34 19.10 16.11 -12.16
N ASN A 35 19.98 16.25 -11.17
CA ASN A 35 20.86 15.17 -10.76
C ASN A 35 20.09 14.01 -10.10
N ALA A 36 19.09 14.32 -9.28
CA ALA A 36 18.19 13.31 -8.71
C ALA A 36 17.42 12.56 -9.81
N PHE A 37 16.87 13.27 -10.79
CA PHE A 37 16.18 12.67 -11.92
C PHE A 37 17.11 11.80 -12.79
N LYS A 38 18.32 12.28 -13.10
CA LYS A 38 19.32 11.48 -13.83
C LYS A 38 19.69 10.21 -13.06
N SER A 39 19.88 10.31 -11.75
CA SER A 39 20.16 9.15 -10.89
C SER A 39 19.01 8.16 -10.87
N PHE A 40 17.77 8.64 -10.78
CA PHE A 40 16.56 7.83 -10.84
C PHE A 40 16.44 7.06 -12.17
N ILE A 41 16.60 7.75 -13.31
CA ILE A 41 16.57 7.12 -14.63
C ILE A 41 17.71 6.09 -14.76
N ASN A 42 18.91 6.41 -14.26
CA ASN A 42 20.02 5.47 -14.29
C ASN A 42 19.77 4.24 -13.43
N ASN A 43 19.15 4.40 -12.25
CA ASN A 43 18.76 3.29 -11.39
C ASN A 43 17.77 2.36 -12.11
N ILE A 44 16.74 2.93 -12.76
CA ILE A 44 15.77 2.14 -13.53
C ILE A 44 16.49 1.37 -14.65
N LYS A 45 17.31 2.03 -15.46
CA LYS A 45 18.01 1.40 -16.58
C LYS A 45 18.96 0.30 -16.13
N THR A 46 19.64 0.49 -15.00
CA THR A 46 20.61 -0.48 -14.47
C THR A 46 19.91 -1.68 -13.85
N ASN A 47 18.82 -1.45 -13.13
CA ASN A 47 18.15 -2.46 -12.31
C ASN A 47 16.78 -2.92 -12.85
N TRP A 48 16.48 -2.68 -14.13
CA TRP A 48 15.16 -2.91 -14.73
C TRP A 48 14.63 -4.34 -14.50
N LYS A 49 15.49 -5.36 -14.49
CA LYS A 49 15.09 -6.75 -14.24
C LYS A 49 14.55 -6.95 -12.82
N LYS A 50 15.23 -6.38 -11.80
CA LYS A 50 14.78 -6.43 -10.41
C LYS A 50 13.45 -5.70 -10.25
N ILE A 51 13.31 -4.54 -10.88
CA ILE A 51 12.07 -3.75 -10.88
C ILE A 51 10.93 -4.55 -11.54
N LEU A 52 11.19 -5.22 -12.66
CA LEU A 52 10.21 -6.07 -13.33
C LEU A 52 9.75 -7.23 -12.44
N VAL A 53 10.67 -7.87 -11.71
CA VAL A 53 10.33 -8.90 -10.72
C VAL A 53 9.45 -8.34 -9.60
N LEU A 54 9.76 -7.15 -9.08
CA LEU A 54 8.91 -6.49 -8.09
C LEU A 54 7.51 -6.20 -8.63
N TYR A 55 7.39 -5.75 -9.88
CA TYR A 55 6.08 -5.60 -10.55
C TYR A 55 5.32 -6.91 -10.63
N ALA A 56 5.97 -8.01 -11.03
CA ALA A 56 5.33 -9.32 -11.09
C ALA A 56 4.82 -9.76 -9.70
N ILE A 57 5.60 -9.54 -8.65
CA ILE A 57 5.22 -9.85 -7.26
C ILE A 57 4.05 -8.98 -6.80
N LEU A 58 4.09 -7.67 -7.09
CA LEU A 58 3.02 -6.72 -6.77
C LEU A 58 1.71 -7.19 -7.37
N LEU A 59 1.69 -7.41 -8.69
CA LEU A 59 0.50 -7.74 -9.44
C LEU A 59 -0.03 -9.13 -9.07
N THR A 60 0.85 -10.12 -8.87
CA THR A 60 0.43 -11.46 -8.45
C THR A 60 -0.24 -11.41 -7.07
N THR A 61 0.39 -10.73 -6.10
CA THR A 61 -0.15 -10.61 -4.75
C THR A 61 -1.48 -9.85 -4.76
N PHE A 62 -1.54 -8.74 -5.49
CA PHE A 62 -2.76 -7.98 -5.70
C PHE A 62 -3.89 -8.83 -6.29
N THR A 63 -3.63 -9.55 -7.38
CA THR A 63 -4.66 -10.37 -8.06
C THR A 63 -5.18 -11.46 -7.13
N ILE A 64 -4.30 -12.16 -6.40
CA ILE A 64 -4.73 -13.21 -5.47
C ILE A 64 -5.67 -12.64 -4.41
N PHE A 65 -5.28 -11.55 -3.73
CA PHE A 65 -6.09 -10.99 -2.65
C PHE A 65 -7.38 -10.33 -3.15
N LEU A 66 -7.33 -9.70 -4.33
CA LEU A 66 -8.53 -9.14 -4.97
C LEU A 66 -9.53 -10.23 -5.32
N LEU A 67 -9.05 -11.36 -5.88
CA LEU A 67 -9.90 -12.50 -6.17
C LEU A 67 -10.51 -13.08 -4.90
N ILE A 68 -9.76 -13.19 -3.80
CA ILE A 68 -10.31 -13.66 -2.53
C ILE A 68 -11.46 -12.74 -2.08
N ASP A 69 -11.27 -11.42 -2.09
CA ASP A 69 -12.33 -10.47 -1.71
C ASP A 69 -13.57 -10.61 -2.59
N GLN A 70 -13.39 -10.54 -3.91
CA GLN A 70 -14.50 -10.54 -4.86
C GLN A 70 -15.24 -11.89 -4.89
N LEU A 71 -14.54 -13.02 -4.84
CA LEU A 71 -15.18 -14.34 -4.78
C LEU A 71 -15.92 -14.54 -3.45
N THR A 72 -15.36 -14.07 -2.33
CA THR A 72 -16.05 -14.12 -1.04
C THR A 72 -17.35 -13.33 -1.08
N LYS A 73 -17.33 -12.13 -1.68
CA LYS A 73 -18.50 -11.28 -1.89
C LYS A 73 -19.50 -11.81 -2.90
N GLU A 74 -19.08 -12.64 -3.84
CA GLU A 74 -19.99 -13.28 -4.80
C GLU A 74 -20.71 -14.47 -4.15
N PHE A 75 -19.99 -15.30 -3.38
CA PHE A 75 -20.55 -16.55 -2.87
C PHE A 75 -21.25 -16.43 -1.50
N LEU A 76 -20.86 -15.48 -0.66
CA LEU A 76 -21.38 -15.38 0.71
C LEU A 76 -22.37 -14.23 0.93
N PHE A 77 -22.38 -13.24 0.06
CA PHE A 77 -23.29 -12.10 0.17
C PHE A 77 -24.63 -12.42 -0.51
N ASP A 78 -25.71 -12.44 0.26
CA ASP A 78 -27.07 -12.63 -0.25
C ASP A 78 -27.86 -11.31 -0.15
N PRO A 79 -28.12 -10.62 -1.28
CA PRO A 79 -28.84 -9.34 -1.27
C PRO A 79 -30.31 -9.48 -0.86
N ASN A 80 -30.89 -10.68 -0.88
CA ASN A 80 -32.27 -10.93 -0.45
C ASN A 80 -32.38 -11.23 1.05
N LYS A 81 -31.24 -11.40 1.73
CA LYS A 81 -31.15 -11.66 3.17
C LYS A 81 -30.29 -10.59 3.83
N GLU A 82 -30.73 -9.35 3.71
CA GLU A 82 -30.14 -8.26 4.46
C GLU A 82 -30.24 -8.56 5.96
N TRP A 83 -29.14 -8.33 6.66
CA TRP A 83 -29.02 -8.68 8.07
C TRP A 83 -30.07 -7.98 8.93
N ASN A 84 -30.81 -8.78 9.70
CA ASN A 84 -31.72 -8.30 10.73
C ASN A 84 -31.43 -9.03 12.03
N LYS A 85 -31.02 -8.29 13.06
CA LYS A 85 -30.69 -8.84 14.39
C LYS A 85 -31.85 -9.64 15.02
N ASN A 86 -33.10 -9.33 14.68
CA ASN A 86 -34.28 -10.01 15.21
C ASN A 86 -34.67 -11.26 14.40
N ASP A 87 -34.01 -11.53 13.28
CA ASP A 87 -34.27 -12.69 12.43
C ASP A 87 -33.02 -13.58 12.31
N PRO A 88 -32.96 -14.69 13.06
CA PRO A 88 -31.86 -15.65 13.01
C PRO A 88 -31.63 -16.30 11.65
N SER A 89 -32.59 -16.20 10.71
CA SER A 89 -32.41 -16.73 9.34
C SER A 89 -31.51 -15.85 8.46
N THR A 90 -31.22 -14.62 8.89
CA THR A 90 -30.44 -13.63 8.13
C THR A 90 -28.94 -13.65 8.43
N PHE A 91 -28.49 -14.45 9.41
CA PHE A 91 -27.08 -14.59 9.76
C PHE A 91 -26.72 -16.01 10.20
N LYS A 92 -25.43 -16.35 10.10
CA LYS A 92 -24.87 -17.60 10.60
C LYS A 92 -23.80 -17.30 11.64
N ASP A 93 -23.96 -17.83 12.84
CA ASP A 93 -23.03 -17.66 13.95
C ASP A 93 -22.21 -18.93 14.17
N TYR A 94 -20.88 -18.86 13.96
CA TYR A 94 -19.94 -19.96 14.22
C TYR A 94 -19.10 -19.73 15.49
N LYS A 95 -19.59 -18.92 16.44
CA LYS A 95 -19.00 -18.54 17.73
C LYS A 95 -17.76 -17.63 17.63
N ILE A 96 -16.79 -17.98 16.78
CA ILE A 96 -15.54 -17.21 16.61
C ILE A 96 -15.70 -16.14 15.51
N ILE A 97 -16.40 -16.53 14.44
CA ILE A 97 -16.73 -15.69 13.29
C ILE A 97 -18.18 -15.97 12.91
N GLY A 98 -18.85 -14.98 12.35
CA GLY A 98 -20.16 -15.15 11.76
C GLY A 98 -20.25 -14.53 10.39
N ILE A 99 -21.29 -14.90 9.65
CA ILE A 99 -21.58 -14.45 8.29
C ILE A 99 -22.95 -13.79 8.28
N ARG A 100 -23.04 -12.57 7.75
CA ARG A 100 -24.27 -11.80 7.55
C ARG A 100 -24.11 -10.83 6.39
N SER A 101 -25.17 -10.53 5.64
CA SER A 101 -25.07 -9.63 4.48
C SER A 101 -25.43 -8.20 4.90
N VAL A 102 -24.49 -7.27 4.83
CA VAL A 102 -24.70 -5.84 5.15
C VAL A 102 -24.18 -4.97 4.01
N TRP A 103 -25.01 -4.07 3.50
CA TRP A 103 -24.54 -2.97 2.66
C TRP A 103 -23.98 -1.86 3.54
N HIS A 104 -22.74 -1.47 3.29
CA HIS A 104 -22.09 -0.38 4.00
C HIS A 104 -21.88 0.83 3.09
N ASP A 105 -22.77 1.82 3.23
CA ASP A 105 -22.83 3.00 2.34
C ASP A 105 -21.73 4.04 2.60
N GLY A 106 -20.97 3.91 3.70
CA GLY A 106 -19.97 4.88 4.13
C GLY A 106 -18.50 4.43 4.02
N VAL A 107 -17.64 5.24 4.61
CA VAL A 107 -16.37 4.80 5.20
C VAL A 107 -16.58 4.70 6.70
N THR A 108 -15.88 3.80 7.39
CA THR A 108 -16.10 3.43 8.81
C THR A 108 -16.13 4.60 9.81
N PHE A 109 -15.80 5.84 9.38
CA PHE A 109 -15.74 7.03 10.22
C PHE A 109 -16.58 8.23 9.73
N ILE A 110 -17.25 8.18 8.58
CA ILE A 110 -18.01 9.31 8.01
C ILE A 110 -19.29 8.82 7.33
N GLU A 111 -20.45 9.19 7.88
CA GLU A 111 -21.79 8.77 7.43
C GLU A 111 -22.20 9.45 6.10
N ASP A 112 -21.85 10.73 5.90
CA ASP A 112 -22.13 11.50 4.66
C ASP A 112 -20.93 11.54 3.70
N ALA A 113 -20.16 10.47 3.64
CA ALA A 113 -18.97 10.45 2.82
C ALA A 113 -19.33 10.48 1.33
N ASN A 114 -18.80 11.45 0.59
CA ASN A 114 -18.99 11.54 -0.84
C ASN A 114 -18.38 10.31 -1.54
N ILE A 115 -19.23 9.39 -2.02
CA ILE A 115 -18.85 8.14 -2.67
C ILE A 115 -17.89 8.40 -3.84
N GLY A 116 -18.13 9.44 -4.64
CA GLY A 116 -17.27 9.83 -5.74
C GLY A 116 -15.88 10.29 -5.29
N LEU A 117 -15.80 10.98 -4.14
CA LEU A 117 -14.52 11.36 -3.53
C LEU A 117 -13.77 10.12 -3.03
N ILE A 118 -14.44 9.18 -2.37
CA ILE A 118 -13.83 7.93 -1.90
C ILE A 118 -13.26 7.14 -3.07
N GLN A 119 -14.06 6.95 -4.13
CA GLN A 119 -13.63 6.28 -5.35
C GLN A 119 -12.42 6.96 -6.00
N THR A 120 -12.42 8.30 -6.07
CA THR A 120 -11.30 9.06 -6.62
C THR A 120 -10.03 8.85 -5.80
N LEU A 121 -10.14 8.88 -4.47
CA LEU A 121 -9.02 8.60 -3.56
C LEU A 121 -8.49 7.18 -3.74
N SER A 122 -9.35 6.18 -3.88
CA SER A 122 -8.92 4.80 -4.15
C SER A 122 -8.12 4.69 -5.45
N ILE A 123 -8.59 5.30 -6.55
CA ILE A 123 -7.82 5.31 -7.80
C ILE A 123 -6.45 5.99 -7.63
N ILE A 124 -6.39 7.11 -6.90
CA ILE A 124 -5.12 7.78 -6.60
C ILE A 124 -4.18 6.87 -5.79
N ILE A 125 -4.70 6.17 -4.78
CA ILE A 125 -3.92 5.23 -3.95
C ILE A 125 -3.37 4.09 -4.82
N VAL A 126 -4.21 3.47 -5.66
CA VAL A 126 -3.79 2.42 -6.60
C VAL A 126 -2.66 2.91 -7.50
N VAL A 127 -2.79 4.11 -8.08
CA VAL A 127 -1.73 4.68 -8.94
C VAL A 127 -0.44 4.89 -8.16
N ILE A 128 -0.50 5.42 -6.95
CA ILE A 128 0.69 5.60 -6.09
C ILE A 128 1.34 4.24 -5.79
N LEU A 129 0.55 3.23 -5.42
CA LEU A 129 1.05 1.90 -5.09
C LEU A 129 1.67 1.20 -6.31
N LEU A 130 1.10 1.37 -7.50
CA LEU A 130 1.66 0.85 -8.76
C LEU A 130 3.02 1.47 -9.12
N LEU A 131 3.33 2.67 -8.62
CA LEU A 131 4.63 3.31 -8.84
C LEU A 131 5.70 2.84 -7.84
N THR A 132 5.33 2.18 -6.74
CA THR A 132 6.27 1.80 -5.66
C THR A 132 7.45 0.92 -6.09
N PRO A 133 7.33 -0.03 -7.06
CA PRO A 133 8.49 -0.80 -7.51
C PRO A 133 9.61 0.07 -8.12
N LEU A 134 9.27 1.22 -8.72
CA LEU A 134 10.24 2.16 -9.31
C LEU A 134 11.11 2.87 -8.26
N PHE A 135 10.59 3.01 -7.04
CA PHE A 135 11.24 3.73 -5.94
C PHE A 135 11.77 2.80 -4.84
N SER A 136 11.72 1.48 -5.07
CA SER A 136 12.13 0.48 -4.09
C SER A 136 13.64 0.48 -3.83
N ASP A 137 14.04 0.17 -2.60
CA ASP A 137 15.44 0.02 -2.20
C ASP A 137 16.00 -1.33 -2.71
N LEU A 138 16.70 -1.27 -3.85
CA LEU A 138 17.17 -2.46 -4.56
C LEU A 138 18.46 -3.06 -3.99
N ASP A 139 19.13 -2.33 -3.09
CA ASP A 139 20.29 -2.83 -2.34
C ASP A 139 19.82 -3.81 -1.26
N HIS A 140 18.67 -3.52 -0.63
CA HIS A 140 17.98 -4.41 0.31
C HIS A 140 16.80 -5.13 -0.34
N PHE A 141 17.07 -5.86 -1.43
CA PHE A 141 16.05 -6.43 -2.30
C PHE A 141 15.00 -7.29 -1.56
N ASN A 142 15.39 -8.04 -0.51
CA ASN A 142 14.44 -8.82 0.29
C ASN A 142 13.40 -7.95 1.01
N PHE A 143 13.82 -6.81 1.57
CA PHE A 143 12.87 -5.86 2.15
C PHE A 143 11.99 -5.22 1.07
N ALA A 144 12.55 -4.90 -0.10
CA ALA A 144 11.76 -4.40 -1.23
C ALA A 144 10.66 -5.39 -1.64
N ILE A 145 10.96 -6.69 -1.72
CA ILE A 145 9.97 -7.73 -1.99
C ILE A 145 8.85 -7.69 -0.94
N LEU A 146 9.19 -7.70 0.35
CA LEU A 146 8.20 -7.71 1.43
C LEU A 146 7.30 -6.48 1.40
N PHE A 147 7.86 -5.28 1.21
CA PHE A 147 7.08 -4.05 1.08
C PHE A 147 6.14 -4.11 -0.12
N VAL A 148 6.63 -4.56 -1.27
CA VAL A 148 5.83 -4.64 -2.50
C VAL A 148 4.71 -5.68 -2.39
N MET A 149 4.95 -6.82 -1.73
CA MET A 149 3.88 -7.77 -1.41
C MET A 149 2.79 -7.12 -0.56
N VAL A 150 3.19 -6.42 0.51
CA VAL A 150 2.24 -5.73 1.40
C VAL A 150 1.47 -4.62 0.67
N PHE A 151 2.13 -3.88 -0.22
CA PHE A 151 1.45 -2.91 -1.08
C PHE A 151 0.47 -3.57 -2.06
N GLY A 152 0.77 -4.77 -2.55
CA GLY A 152 -0.17 -5.56 -3.36
C GLY A 152 -1.44 -5.92 -2.58
N ILE A 153 -1.29 -6.35 -1.33
CA ILE A 153 -2.41 -6.64 -0.43
C ILE A 153 -3.23 -5.36 -0.13
N MET A 154 -2.56 -4.25 0.16
CA MET A 154 -3.21 -2.96 0.40
C MET A 154 -4.00 -2.50 -0.82
N MET A 155 -3.41 -2.59 -2.00
CA MET A 155 -4.03 -2.24 -3.28
C MET A 155 -5.26 -3.11 -3.56
N ALA A 156 -5.20 -4.40 -3.19
CA ALA A 156 -6.34 -5.31 -3.33
C ALA A 156 -7.49 -4.94 -2.39
N GLY A 157 -7.18 -4.54 -1.15
CA GLY A 157 -8.21 -4.10 -0.21
C GLY A 157 -8.87 -2.79 -0.62
N ASP A 158 -8.07 -1.79 -1.00
CA ASP A 158 -8.59 -0.50 -1.46
C ASP A 158 -9.45 -0.66 -2.74
N LEU A 159 -8.93 -1.33 -3.76
CA LEU A 159 -9.66 -1.51 -5.01
C LEU A 159 -10.84 -2.49 -4.87
N GLY A 160 -10.75 -3.52 -4.03
CA GLY A 160 -11.84 -4.48 -3.81
C GLY A 160 -13.11 -3.79 -3.31
N ASN A 161 -12.98 -2.85 -2.37
CA ASN A 161 -14.09 -2.02 -1.91
C ASN A 161 -14.48 -0.94 -2.93
N ALA A 162 -13.55 -0.42 -3.73
CA ALA A 162 -13.88 0.52 -4.80
C ALA A 162 -14.70 -0.15 -5.93
N ILE A 163 -14.39 -1.40 -6.30
CA ILE A 163 -15.13 -2.16 -7.34
C ILE A 163 -16.60 -2.30 -6.98
N ASP A 164 -16.93 -2.62 -5.73
CA ASP A 164 -18.32 -2.68 -5.28
C ASP A 164 -19.02 -1.33 -5.48
N ARG A 165 -18.38 -0.24 -5.03
CA ARG A 165 -18.94 1.12 -5.18
C ARG A 165 -19.13 1.49 -6.65
N PHE A 166 -18.18 1.15 -7.53
CA PHE A 166 -18.31 1.41 -8.97
C PHE A 166 -19.43 0.59 -9.61
N ARG A 167 -19.56 -0.68 -9.23
CA ARG A 167 -20.53 -1.61 -9.81
C ARG A 167 -21.95 -1.35 -9.35
N PHE A 168 -22.15 -1.09 -8.06
CA PHE A 168 -23.47 -1.03 -7.45
C PHE A 168 -23.96 0.40 -7.18
N GLN A 169 -23.09 1.42 -7.23
CA GLN A 169 -23.43 2.83 -6.95
C GLN A 169 -24.13 3.04 -5.59
N LYS A 170 -23.86 2.13 -4.66
CA LYS A 170 -24.31 2.14 -3.27
C LYS A 170 -23.06 2.03 -2.37
N GLY A 171 -23.13 1.23 -1.33
CA GLY A 171 -22.03 0.84 -0.49
C GLY A 171 -21.21 -0.37 -0.94
N VAL A 172 -20.44 -0.85 0.03
CA VAL A 172 -19.60 -2.04 -0.04
C VAL A 172 -20.34 -3.23 0.56
N LYS A 173 -20.06 -4.44 0.06
CA LYS A 173 -20.58 -5.67 0.62
C LYS A 173 -19.77 -6.11 1.83
N ASP A 174 -20.33 -5.97 3.03
CA ASP A 174 -19.76 -6.51 4.26
C ASP A 174 -20.41 -7.85 4.63
N ILE A 175 -19.58 -8.80 5.10
CA ILE A 175 -19.96 -10.21 5.19
C ILE A 175 -19.66 -10.80 6.57
N PHE A 176 -18.50 -10.49 7.13
CA PHE A 176 -18.01 -11.12 8.35
C PHE A 176 -18.29 -10.26 9.56
N TYR A 177 -18.67 -10.89 10.67
CA TYR A 177 -18.72 -10.24 11.98
C TYR A 177 -18.11 -11.16 13.04
N LEU A 178 -17.79 -10.59 14.21
CA LEU A 178 -17.22 -11.33 15.34
C LEU A 178 -18.30 -11.49 16.43
N PRO A 179 -18.89 -12.68 16.62
CA PRO A 179 -19.98 -12.89 17.57
C PRO A 179 -19.64 -12.52 19.02
N TRP A 180 -18.39 -12.71 19.41
CA TRP A 180 -17.88 -12.38 20.75
C TRP A 180 -17.61 -10.89 20.98
N LYS A 181 -17.62 -10.07 19.91
CA LYS A 181 -17.47 -8.62 19.97
C LYS A 181 -18.07 -8.00 18.71
N ASP A 182 -19.39 -7.98 18.63
CA ASP A 182 -20.12 -7.46 17.48
C ASP A 182 -20.10 -5.92 17.46
N THR A 183 -19.00 -5.36 16.94
CA THR A 183 -18.81 -3.91 16.76
C THR A 183 -18.98 -3.46 15.31
N GLY A 184 -19.46 -4.35 14.44
CA GLY A 184 -19.57 -4.08 13.02
C GLY A 184 -19.39 -5.32 12.15
N THR A 185 -19.70 -5.15 10.88
CA THR A 185 -19.44 -6.12 9.82
C THR A 185 -18.26 -5.63 9.02
N PHE A 186 -17.48 -6.53 8.44
CA PHE A 186 -16.34 -6.21 7.61
C PHE A 186 -16.23 -7.21 6.46
N ASN A 187 -15.34 -6.92 5.52
CA ASN A 187 -15.03 -7.82 4.42
C ASN A 187 -13.52 -8.13 4.35
N PHE A 188 -13.14 -8.90 3.34
CA PHE A 188 -11.74 -9.30 3.17
C PHE A 188 -10.86 -8.14 2.72
N ALA A 189 -11.41 -7.18 1.99
CA ALA A 189 -10.74 -5.93 1.65
C ALA A 189 -10.37 -5.09 2.88
N ASP A 190 -11.26 -4.93 3.87
CA ASP A 190 -10.96 -4.23 5.12
C ASP A 190 -9.83 -4.94 5.88
N THR A 191 -9.92 -6.27 5.97
CA THR A 191 -8.89 -7.11 6.59
C THR A 191 -7.53 -6.90 5.90
N SER A 192 -7.52 -6.83 4.57
CA SER A 192 -6.33 -6.61 3.75
C SER A 192 -5.71 -5.23 4.02
N ILE A 193 -6.52 -4.17 4.15
CA ILE A 193 -6.06 -2.82 4.48
C ILE A 193 -5.40 -2.81 5.87
N PHE A 194 -6.11 -3.29 6.91
CA PHE A 194 -5.58 -3.28 8.29
C PHE A 194 -4.34 -4.14 8.44
N PHE A 195 -4.32 -5.33 7.84
CA PHE A 195 -3.14 -6.20 7.80
C PHE A 195 -1.94 -5.49 7.16
N SER A 196 -2.19 -4.76 6.06
CA SER A 196 -1.13 -4.06 5.35
C SER A 196 -0.56 -2.89 6.16
N ILE A 197 -1.41 -2.10 6.83
CA ILE A 197 -0.97 -1.01 7.72
C ILE A 197 -0.07 -1.57 8.83
N GLY A 198 -0.53 -2.61 9.53
CA GLY A 198 0.26 -3.24 10.59
C GLY A 198 1.58 -3.82 10.08
N SER A 199 1.56 -4.44 8.90
CA SER A 199 2.75 -5.00 8.27
C SER A 199 3.75 -3.92 7.84
N ILE A 200 3.30 -2.79 7.28
CA ILE A 200 4.17 -1.67 6.90
C ILE A 200 4.90 -1.12 8.14
N ILE A 201 4.17 -0.89 9.23
CA ILE A 201 4.75 -0.38 10.48
C ILE A 201 5.81 -1.37 11.00
N THR A 202 5.45 -2.65 11.06
CA THR A 202 6.35 -3.72 11.54
C THR A 202 7.60 -3.84 10.68
N LEU A 203 7.44 -3.91 9.35
CA LEU A 203 8.57 -4.02 8.40
C LEU A 203 9.47 -2.79 8.46
N THR A 204 8.92 -1.60 8.68
CA THR A 204 9.69 -0.38 8.85
C THR A 204 10.57 -0.45 10.09
N ILE A 205 10.00 -0.83 11.24
CA ILE A 205 10.75 -1.00 12.50
C ILE A 205 11.86 -2.05 12.33
N VAL A 206 11.53 -3.20 11.75
CA VAL A 206 12.50 -4.29 11.51
C VAL A 206 13.62 -3.82 10.59
N LYS A 207 13.32 -3.09 9.51
CA LYS A 207 14.33 -2.55 8.59
C LYS A 207 15.27 -1.57 9.30
N VAL A 208 14.73 -0.67 10.13
CA VAL A 208 15.53 0.29 10.91
C VAL A 208 16.48 -0.43 11.87
N ILE A 209 15.97 -1.43 12.61
CA ILE A 209 16.80 -2.23 13.54
C ILE A 209 17.90 -2.99 12.77
N TYR A 210 17.56 -3.56 11.62
CA TYR A 210 18.49 -4.28 10.76
C TYR A 210 19.63 -3.39 10.27
N GLU A 211 19.31 -2.20 9.75
CA GLU A 211 20.32 -1.22 9.30
C GLU A 211 21.23 -0.78 10.46
N TYR A 212 20.65 -0.48 11.63
CA TYR A 212 21.43 -0.12 12.82
C TYR A 212 22.41 -1.23 13.26
N ALA A 213 21.97 -2.49 13.23
CA ALA A 213 22.79 -3.62 13.61
C ALA A 213 23.99 -3.83 12.65
N ILE A 214 23.80 -3.57 11.36
CA ILE A 214 24.86 -3.63 10.35
C ILE A 214 25.88 -2.51 10.56
N ASP A 215 25.41 -1.27 10.74
CA ASP A 215 26.28 -0.12 10.94
C ASP A 215 27.17 -0.27 12.19
N LYS A 216 26.65 -0.89 13.26
CA LYS A 216 27.44 -1.17 14.47
C LYS A 216 28.54 -2.21 14.21
N LYS A 217 28.26 -3.25 13.44
CA LYS A 217 29.25 -4.29 13.09
C LYS A 217 30.38 -3.76 12.22
N GLN A 218 30.13 -2.74 11.39
CA GLN A 218 31.16 -2.15 10.54
C GLN A 218 32.09 -1.18 11.28
N LYS A 219 31.71 -0.70 12.46
CA LYS A 219 32.48 0.25 13.27
C LYS A 219 33.36 -0.42 14.34
N ASN A 220 33.11 -1.70 14.64
CA ASN A 220 33.90 -2.54 15.54
C ASN A 220 34.81 -3.46 14.74
#